data_AF-A0A0S8GM07-F1
#
_entry.id   AF-A0A0S8GM07-F1
#
_cell.length_a   1.000
_cell.length_b   1.000
_cell.length_c   1.000
_cell.angle_alpha   90.00
_cell.angle_beta   90.00
_cell.angle_gamma   90.00
#
_symmetry.space_group_name_H-M   'P 1'
#
loop_
_entity.id
_entity.type
_entity.pdbx_description
1 polymer ?
#
loop_
_entity_poly.entity_id
_entity_poly.type
_entity_poly.pdbx_seq_one_letter_code
_entity_poly.pdbx_strand_id
1 'polypeptide(L)'
;MNTKALFAGLVIVIGVMAVGIASSSAVPGDDDLLAKYETPDKEFKRFEIGDMIVYFHQRMIDDAIVEKDFIVYQFDKDTKELLNKKIHWQSGLPEHVTPKITKEEAESRVKGEVQFTRLYIISPESDVFPLKPTPQNPCWVVRSVDNGRPIVTIVDA
;
A
#
# COMPACT_ATOMS: atom_id res chain seq x y z
N MET A 1 15.58 -31.82 9.26
CA MET A 1 16.27 -30.84 8.41
C MET A 1 15.29 -29.70 8.20
N ASN A 2 15.58 -28.54 8.81
CA ASN A 2 14.67 -27.39 8.97
C ASN A 2 14.45 -26.64 7.65
N THR A 3 13.24 -26.66 7.13
CA THR A 3 12.78 -25.75 6.07
C THR A 3 12.26 -24.46 6.70
N LYS A 4 13.17 -23.64 7.26
CA LYS A 4 12.89 -22.21 7.47
C LYS A 4 13.02 -21.53 6.12
N ALA A 5 11.96 -21.58 5.32
CA ALA A 5 11.87 -20.76 4.12
C ALA A 5 11.71 -19.31 4.57
N LEU A 6 12.78 -18.53 4.39
CA LEU A 6 12.75 -17.08 4.39
C LEU A 6 11.71 -16.60 3.36
N PHE A 7 10.49 -16.29 3.81
CA PHE A 7 9.61 -15.35 3.11
C PHE A 7 9.94 -13.93 3.58
N ALA A 8 11.20 -13.54 3.39
CA ALA A 8 11.64 -12.17 3.57
C ALA A 8 11.30 -11.40 2.30
N GLY A 9 10.28 -10.56 2.39
CA GLY A 9 10.08 -9.44 1.47
C GLY A 9 9.34 -9.78 0.19
N LEU A 10 8.01 -9.83 0.26
CA LEU A 10 7.15 -9.45 -0.86
C LEU A 10 5.71 -9.17 -0.37
N VAL A 11 5.51 -8.14 0.45
CA VAL A 11 4.18 -7.49 0.44
C VAL A 11 4.18 -6.55 -0.76
N ILE A 12 4.21 -7.14 -1.95
CA ILE A 12 3.76 -6.43 -3.14
C ILE A 12 2.24 -6.35 -2.95
N VAL A 13 1.74 -5.17 -2.55
CA VAL A 13 0.34 -4.81 -2.82
C VAL A 13 0.28 -4.50 -4.32
N ILE A 14 0.34 -5.56 -5.13
CA ILE A 14 -0.09 -5.54 -6.52
C ILE A 14 -1.57 -5.14 -6.45
N GLY A 15 -1.92 -4.09 -7.20
CA GLY A 15 -3.29 -3.81 -7.57
C GLY A 15 -3.96 -5.11 -7.97
N VAL A 16 -4.96 -5.48 -7.19
CA VAL A 16 -5.75 -6.72 -7.20
C VAL A 16 -5.82 -7.35 -8.59
N MET A 17 -5.05 -8.42 -8.81
CA MET A 17 -5.54 -9.52 -9.64
C MET A 17 -6.59 -10.25 -8.80
N ALA A 18 -7.77 -10.41 -9.39
CA ALA A 18 -8.91 -11.10 -8.80
C ALA A 18 -8.56 -12.56 -8.48
N VAL A 19 -8.10 -12.81 -7.26
CA VAL A 19 -8.21 -14.10 -6.59
C VAL A 19 -9.04 -13.80 -5.34
N GLY A 20 -10.11 -14.57 -5.14
CA GLY A 20 -11.13 -14.31 -4.12
C GLY A 20 -10.57 -14.28 -2.70
N ILE A 21 -10.11 -13.11 -2.27
CA ILE A 21 -9.80 -12.80 -0.88
C ILE A 21 -11.06 -12.14 -0.33
N ALA A 22 -11.71 -12.80 0.62
CA ALA A 22 -12.79 -12.18 1.38
C ALA A 22 -12.17 -11.05 2.21
N SER A 23 -12.33 -9.81 1.73
CA SER A 23 -11.89 -8.61 2.43
C SER A 23 -13.07 -8.01 3.18
N SER A 24 -13.00 -7.94 4.51
CA SER A 24 -13.90 -7.14 5.33
C SER A 24 -13.13 -5.98 5.96
N SER A 25 -13.76 -4.81 6.01
CA SER A 25 -13.34 -3.69 6.83
C SER A 25 -13.55 -4.10 8.30
N ALA A 26 -12.46 -4.26 9.05
CA ALA A 26 -12.52 -4.58 10.47
C ALA A 26 -12.57 -3.28 11.27
N VAL A 27 -13.74 -2.94 11.80
CA VAL A 27 -13.87 -1.98 12.89
C VAL A 27 -13.57 -2.74 14.19
N PRO A 28 -12.75 -2.21 15.11
CA PRO A 28 -12.50 -2.81 16.42
C PRO A 28 -13.79 -3.20 17.15
N GLY A 29 -14.03 -4.50 17.30
CA GLY A 29 -15.20 -5.04 17.99
C GLY A 29 -15.28 -6.56 17.90
N ASP A 30 -15.18 -7.21 19.06
CA ASP A 30 -15.28 -8.64 19.39
C ASP A 30 -14.07 -9.56 19.15
N ASP A 31 -13.15 -9.26 18.23
CA ASP A 31 -11.94 -10.10 17.98
C ASP A 31 -10.69 -9.23 17.71
N ASP A 32 -10.56 -8.12 18.47
CA ASP A 32 -9.58 -7.09 18.18
C ASP A 32 -8.19 -7.40 18.76
N LEU A 33 -7.48 -8.30 18.09
CA LEU A 33 -6.07 -8.60 18.36
C LEU A 33 -5.17 -7.36 18.35
N LEU A 34 -5.61 -6.27 17.70
CA LEU A 34 -4.87 -5.01 17.63
C LEU A 34 -5.07 -4.08 18.81
N ALA A 35 -6.14 -4.23 19.61
CA ALA A 35 -6.47 -3.30 20.70
C ALA A 35 -5.32 -3.12 21.72
N LYS A 36 -4.45 -4.13 21.85
CA LYS A 36 -3.28 -4.11 22.74
C LYS A 36 -2.09 -3.32 22.17
N TYR A 37 -2.10 -3.04 20.87
CA TYR A 37 -0.93 -2.52 20.14
C TYR A 37 -1.19 -1.18 19.45
N GLU A 38 -2.45 -0.90 19.09
CA GLU A 38 -2.82 0.27 18.30
C GLU A 38 -4.03 0.98 18.89
N THR A 39 -4.11 2.28 18.59
CA THR A 39 -5.26 3.12 18.86
C THR A 39 -6.26 3.03 17.70
N PRO A 40 -7.56 3.33 17.94
CA PRO A 40 -8.60 3.24 16.91
C PRO A 40 -8.54 4.38 15.86
N ASP A 41 -7.50 5.21 15.88
CA ASP A 41 -7.28 6.31 14.93
C ASP A 41 -6.78 5.83 13.56
N LYS A 42 -6.38 4.56 13.44
CA LYS A 42 -5.89 3.96 12.19
C LYS A 42 -6.79 2.82 11.74
N GLU A 43 -7.19 2.88 10.48
CA GLU A 43 -7.91 1.79 9.84
C GLU A 43 -6.94 0.71 9.37
N PHE A 44 -7.18 -0.53 9.79
CA PHE A 44 -6.44 -1.70 9.35
C PHE A 44 -7.31 -2.59 8.45
N LYS A 45 -6.74 -3.03 7.34
CA LYS A 45 -7.32 -4.11 6.53
C LYS A 45 -6.92 -5.44 7.13
N ARG A 46 -7.89 -6.31 7.37
CA ARG A 46 -7.66 -7.68 7.85
C ARG A 46 -7.65 -8.65 6.67
N PHE A 47 -6.67 -9.55 6.67
CA PHE A 47 -6.51 -10.63 5.72
C PHE A 47 -6.29 -11.93 6.47
N GLU A 48 -6.77 -13.05 5.92
CA GLU A 48 -6.38 -14.39 6.36
C GLU A 48 -5.52 -15.02 5.27
N ILE A 49 -4.31 -15.44 5.62
CA ILE A 49 -3.34 -16.00 4.69
C ILE A 49 -2.80 -17.29 5.30
N GLY A 50 -3.29 -18.43 4.84
CA GLY A 50 -2.99 -19.72 5.46
C GLY A 50 -3.39 -19.73 6.93
N ASP A 51 -2.43 -20.04 7.80
CA ASP A 51 -2.61 -20.11 9.26
C ASP A 51 -2.33 -18.77 9.96
N MET A 52 -2.37 -17.65 9.21
CA MET A 52 -2.12 -16.32 9.76
C MET A 52 -3.30 -15.37 9.56
N ILE A 53 -3.51 -14.51 10.56
CA ILE A 53 -4.32 -13.30 10.46
C ILE A 53 -3.36 -12.12 10.29
N VAL A 54 -3.51 -11.38 9.20
CA VAL A 54 -2.67 -10.22 8.89
C VAL A 54 -3.50 -8.95 8.97
N TYR A 55 -3.06 -7.98 9.76
CA TYR A 55 -3.59 -6.64 9.75
C TYR A 55 -2.60 -5.71 9.07
N PHE A 56 -3.08 -4.94 8.09
CA PHE A 56 -2.27 -4.03 7.30
C PHE A 56 -2.89 -2.64 7.29
N HIS A 57 -2.10 -1.66 7.71
CA HIS A 57 -2.41 -0.25 7.55
C HIS A 57 -1.42 0.36 6.57
N GLN A 58 -1.95 1.01 5.53
CA GLN A 58 -1.19 1.80 4.57
C GLN A 58 -1.43 3.26 4.91
N ARG A 59 -0.37 4.03 5.16
CA ARG A 59 -0.52 5.46 5.40
C ARG A 59 -1.04 6.14 4.15
N MET A 60 -2.06 6.98 4.34
CA MET A 60 -2.55 7.93 3.35
C MET A 60 -2.51 9.34 3.94
N ILE A 61 -2.25 10.32 3.10
CA ILE A 61 -2.35 11.75 3.44
C ILE A 61 -3.33 12.32 2.43
N ASP A 62 -4.51 12.71 2.92
CA ASP A 62 -5.71 12.90 2.11
C ASP A 62 -5.93 11.67 1.20
N ASP A 63 -5.93 11.83 -0.12
CA ASP A 63 -6.07 10.71 -1.09
C ASP A 63 -4.73 10.13 -1.58
N ALA A 64 -3.59 10.67 -1.13
CA ALA A 64 -2.26 10.23 -1.57
C ALA A 64 -1.79 9.02 -0.77
N ILE A 65 -1.39 7.96 -1.46
CA ILE A 65 -0.72 6.80 -0.85
C ILE A 65 0.71 7.18 -0.55
N VAL A 66 1.12 7.09 0.71
CA VAL A 66 2.53 7.27 1.09
C VAL A 66 3.26 5.97 0.86
N GLU A 67 4.04 5.88 -0.21
CA GLU A 67 4.72 4.64 -0.57
C GLU A 67 5.64 4.17 0.55
N LYS A 68 5.61 2.86 0.84
CA LYS A 68 6.37 2.19 1.90
C LYS A 68 6.06 2.60 3.34
N ASP A 69 5.21 3.60 3.58
CA ASP A 69 4.72 3.89 4.93
C ASP A 69 3.56 2.96 5.28
N PHE A 70 3.83 1.95 6.10
CA PHE A 70 2.84 0.96 6.51
C PHE A 70 3.10 0.40 7.91
N ILE A 71 2.05 -0.20 8.46
CA ILE A 71 2.10 -1.02 9.66
C ILE A 71 1.50 -2.38 9.32
N VAL A 72 2.23 -3.46 9.63
CA VAL A 72 1.79 -4.84 9.46
C VAL A 72 1.88 -5.55 10.81
N TYR A 73 0.77 -6.17 11.21
CA TYR A 73 0.74 -7.16 12.29
C TYR A 73 0.38 -8.52 11.70
N GLN A 74 1.04 -9.57 12.17
CA GLN A 74 0.76 -10.95 11.80
C GLN A 74 0.54 -11.75 13.06
N PHE A 75 -0.61 -12.41 13.15
CA PHE A 75 -0.99 -13.27 14.26
C PHE A 75 -1.16 -14.69 13.76
N ASP A 76 -0.87 -15.65 14.64
CA ASP A 76 -1.27 -17.04 14.43
C ASP A 76 -2.80 -17.13 14.47
N LYS A 77 -3.39 -17.84 13.52
CA LYS A 77 -4.85 -17.91 13.38
C LYS A 77 -5.50 -18.71 14.51
N ASP A 78 -4.82 -19.72 15.03
CA ASP A 78 -5.35 -20.65 16.03
C ASP A 78 -5.05 -20.16 17.44
N THR A 79 -3.79 -19.83 17.73
CA THR A 79 -3.37 -19.39 19.08
C THR A 79 -3.64 -17.91 19.32
N LYS A 80 -3.87 -17.13 18.26
CA LYS A 80 -4.02 -15.66 18.30
C LYS A 80 -2.77 -14.93 18.80
N GLU A 81 -1.63 -15.61 18.89
CA GLU A 81 -0.37 -15.01 19.34
C GLU A 81 0.22 -14.12 18.23
N LEU A 82 0.86 -13.01 18.63
CA LEU A 82 1.56 -12.13 17.70
C LEU A 82 2.83 -12.83 17.20
N LEU A 83 2.87 -13.13 15.90
CA LEU A 83 4.02 -13.73 15.24
C LEU A 83 5.03 -12.68 14.81
N ASN A 84 4.56 -11.56 14.26
CA ASN A 84 5.43 -10.52 13.70
C ASN A 84 4.77 -9.14 13.69
N LYS A 85 5.59 -8.11 13.85
CA LYS A 85 5.22 -6.70 13.69
C LYS A 85 6.25 -6.01 12.82
N LYS A 86 5.79 -5.34 11.76
CA LYS A 86 6.64 -4.52 10.89
C LYS A 86 6.04 -3.13 10.76
N ILE A 87 6.83 -2.12 11.14
CA ILE A 87 6.50 -0.71 10.93
C ILE A 87 7.56 -0.13 10.00
N HIS A 88 7.11 0.54 8.95
CA HIS A 88 7.92 1.47 8.16
C HIS A 88 7.15 2.78 8.12
N TRP A 89 7.72 3.84 8.71
CA TRP A 89 7.02 5.10 8.94
C TRP A 89 7.97 6.28 8.81
N GLN A 90 7.81 7.06 7.75
CA GLN A 90 8.67 8.20 7.45
C GLN A 90 8.21 9.46 8.20
N SER A 91 9.18 10.27 8.59
CA SER A 91 8.97 11.62 9.13
C SER A 91 9.15 12.68 8.05
N GLY A 92 8.76 13.93 8.34
CA GLY A 92 8.96 15.05 7.41
C GLY A 92 8.01 15.08 6.21
N LEU A 93 6.94 14.29 6.25
CA LEU A 93 5.88 14.33 5.24
C LEU A 93 4.93 15.52 5.49
N PRO A 94 4.30 16.07 4.43
CA PRO A 94 3.36 17.17 4.57
C PRO A 94 2.11 16.74 5.36
N GLU A 95 1.43 17.70 5.99
CA GLU A 95 0.15 17.43 6.68
C GLU A 95 -1.00 17.22 5.69
N HIS A 96 -0.96 17.93 4.56
CA HIS A 96 -1.95 17.85 3.48
C HIS A 96 -1.28 17.82 2.11
N VAL A 97 -1.98 17.24 1.14
CA VAL A 97 -1.56 17.11 -0.23
C VAL A 97 -2.48 17.93 -1.13
N THR A 98 -1.89 18.81 -1.95
CA THR A 98 -2.61 19.59 -2.96
C THR A 98 -1.97 19.38 -4.33
N PRO A 99 -2.53 18.50 -5.18
CA PRO A 99 -2.13 18.36 -6.58
C PRO A 99 -2.31 19.69 -7.33
N LYS A 100 -1.34 20.04 -8.17
CA LYS A 100 -1.39 21.16 -9.11
C LYS A 100 -2.20 20.83 -10.38
N ILE A 101 -2.30 19.55 -10.73
CA ILE A 101 -3.06 19.03 -11.86
C ILE A 101 -4.07 18.00 -11.38
N THR A 102 -5.19 17.91 -12.10
CA THR A 102 -6.22 16.93 -11.78
C THR A 102 -5.82 15.54 -12.25
N LYS A 103 -6.54 14.53 -11.75
CA LYS A 103 -6.41 13.15 -12.22
C LYS A 103 -6.65 13.05 -13.73
N GLU A 104 -7.69 13.71 -14.24
CA GLU A 104 -8.07 13.69 -15.66
C GLU A 104 -7.00 14.34 -16.52
N GLU A 105 -6.39 15.42 -16.03
CA GLU A 105 -5.26 16.05 -16.71
C GLU A 105 -4.05 15.10 -16.76
N ALA A 106 -3.74 14.40 -15.67
CA ALA A 106 -2.66 13.41 -15.65
C ALA A 106 -2.93 12.25 -16.62
N GLU A 107 -4.15 11.72 -16.65
CA GLU A 107 -4.58 10.66 -17.56
C GLU A 107 -4.49 11.09 -19.03
N SER A 108 -4.83 12.35 -19.34
CA SER A 108 -4.76 12.89 -20.70
C SER A 108 -3.33 12.97 -21.28
N ARG A 109 -2.31 12.93 -20.42
CA ARG A 109 -0.89 12.98 -20.80
C ARG A 109 -0.30 11.60 -21.10
N VAL A 110 -1.07 10.52 -20.90
CA VAL A 110 -0.59 9.14 -21.00
C VAL A 110 -1.08 8.48 -22.30
N LYS A 111 -0.26 7.59 -22.86
CA LYS A 111 -0.62 6.78 -24.03
C LYS A 111 -1.35 5.50 -23.60
N GLY A 112 -2.26 5.05 -24.46
CA GLY A 112 -2.99 3.80 -24.28
C GLY A 112 -4.23 3.94 -23.39
N GLU A 113 -4.91 2.81 -23.16
CA GLU A 113 -6.10 2.74 -22.32
C GLU A 113 -5.70 2.76 -20.85
N VAL A 114 -6.15 3.77 -20.10
CA VAL A 114 -5.90 3.87 -18.66
C VAL A 114 -6.65 2.76 -17.93
N GLN A 115 -5.90 1.96 -17.17
CA GLN A 115 -6.45 0.91 -16.31
C GLN A 115 -6.63 1.38 -14.87
N PHE A 116 -5.75 2.28 -14.41
CA PHE A 116 -5.72 2.74 -13.03
C PHE A 116 -4.89 4.01 -12.87
N THR A 117 -5.35 4.90 -11.98
CA THR A 117 -4.60 6.10 -11.58
C THR A 117 -4.76 6.33 -10.08
N ARG A 118 -3.65 6.58 -9.39
CA ARG A 118 -3.62 6.99 -7.98
C ARG A 118 -2.53 8.03 -7.73
N LEU A 119 -2.76 8.83 -6.70
CA LEU A 119 -1.79 9.78 -6.19
C LEU A 119 -0.85 9.08 -5.20
N TYR A 120 0.45 9.31 -5.34
CA TYR A 120 1.48 8.75 -4.49
C TYR A 120 2.43 9.83 -3.98
N ILE A 121 2.86 9.72 -2.73
CA ILE A 121 4.14 10.28 -2.28
C ILE A 121 5.17 9.16 -2.45
N ILE A 122 6.09 9.33 -3.40
CA ILE A 122 7.06 8.29 -3.77
C ILE A 122 8.18 8.23 -2.74
N SER A 123 8.49 7.03 -2.25
CA SER A 123 9.54 6.83 -1.26
C SER A 123 10.93 6.95 -1.89
N PRO A 124 11.92 7.55 -1.21
CA PRO A 124 13.31 7.51 -1.67
C PRO A 124 13.89 6.09 -1.70
N GLU A 125 13.26 5.15 -0.99
CA GLU A 125 13.61 3.74 -0.98
C GLU A 125 12.83 2.94 -2.03
N SER A 126 12.03 3.58 -2.90
CA SER A 126 11.16 2.91 -3.86
C SER A 126 11.93 1.95 -4.78
N ASP A 127 11.50 0.70 -4.79
CA ASP A 127 11.91 -0.33 -5.74
C ASP A 127 10.92 -0.46 -6.91
N VAL A 128 9.68 0.04 -6.73
CA VAL A 128 8.63 0.05 -7.76
C VAL A 128 8.81 1.24 -8.70
N PHE A 129 9.22 2.39 -8.16
CA PHE A 129 9.45 3.65 -8.86
C PHE A 129 10.85 4.20 -8.52
N PRO A 130 11.94 3.56 -8.99
CA PRO A 130 13.31 3.91 -8.60
C PRO A 130 13.82 5.20 -9.29
N LEU A 131 13.11 6.31 -9.07
CA LEU A 131 13.41 7.63 -9.62
C LEU A 131 14.57 8.28 -8.87
N LYS A 132 15.51 8.85 -9.63
CA LYS A 132 16.64 9.63 -9.09
C LYS A 132 16.79 10.95 -9.87
N PRO A 133 16.63 12.11 -9.22
CA PRO A 133 16.23 12.28 -7.80
C PRO A 133 14.79 11.83 -7.54
N THR A 134 14.50 11.44 -6.29
CA THR A 134 13.13 11.13 -5.86
C THR A 134 12.29 12.41 -5.86
N PRO A 135 11.11 12.40 -6.51
CA PRO A 135 10.19 13.54 -6.47
C PRO A 135 9.85 13.91 -5.02
N GLN A 136 9.86 15.21 -4.73
CA GLN A 136 9.45 15.73 -3.43
C GLN A 136 7.95 16.06 -3.39
N ASN A 137 7.35 16.27 -4.56
CA ASN A 137 5.92 16.48 -4.71
C ASN A 137 5.21 15.12 -4.80
N PRO A 138 3.91 15.07 -4.44
CA PRO A 138 3.07 13.95 -4.81
C PRO A 138 3.03 13.78 -6.33
N CYS A 139 2.82 12.55 -6.81
CA CYS A 139 2.80 12.21 -8.23
C CYS A 139 1.57 11.35 -8.56
N TRP A 140 0.94 11.62 -9.69
CA TRP A 140 -0.02 10.71 -10.28
C TRP A 140 0.72 9.54 -10.92
N VAL A 141 0.49 8.33 -10.40
CA VAL A 141 0.96 7.09 -11.01
C VAL A 141 -0.20 6.52 -11.84
N VAL A 142 -0.02 6.56 -13.16
CA VAL A 142 -0.99 6.08 -14.15
C VAL A 142 -0.49 4.77 -14.75
N ARG A 143 -1.31 3.72 -14.65
CA ARG A 143 -1.11 2.46 -15.37
C ARG A 143 -2.02 2.43 -16.59
N SER A 144 -1.44 2.22 -17.77
CA SER A 144 -2.17 2.10 -19.02
C SER A 144 -1.74 0.87 -19.81
N VAL A 145 -2.51 0.52 -20.84
CA VAL A 145 -2.15 -0.50 -21.82
C VAL A 145 -2.09 0.14 -23.19
N ASP A 146 -0.92 0.10 -23.82
CA ASP A 146 -0.71 0.58 -25.19
C ASP A 146 -0.26 -0.59 -26.06
N ASN A 147 -1.02 -0.91 -27.11
CA ASN A 147 -0.76 -2.03 -28.01
C ASN A 147 -0.55 -3.38 -27.27
N GLY A 148 -1.39 -3.64 -26.25
CA GLY A 148 -1.32 -4.85 -25.42
C GLY A 148 -0.15 -4.88 -24.42
N ARG A 149 0.63 -3.79 -24.32
CA ARG A 149 1.75 -3.69 -23.37
C ARG A 149 1.37 -2.81 -22.18
N PRO A 150 1.57 -3.28 -20.94
CA PRO A 150 1.36 -2.44 -19.77
C PRO A 150 2.45 -1.36 -19.68
N ILE A 151 2.03 -0.14 -19.43
CA ILE A 151 2.89 1.04 -19.24
C ILE A 151 2.56 1.66 -17.88
N VAL A 152 3.59 2.10 -17.17
CA VAL A 152 3.45 2.93 -15.98
C VAL A 152 4.04 4.30 -16.29
N THR A 153 3.24 5.34 -16.13
CA THR A 153 3.67 6.74 -16.28
C THR A 153 3.52 7.45 -14.95
N ILE A 154 4.55 8.20 -14.56
CA ILE A 154 4.56 9.01 -13.35
C ILE A 154 4.49 10.46 -13.79
N VAL A 155 3.47 11.18 -13.34
CA VAL A 155 3.23 12.59 -13.67
C VAL A 155 3.30 13.38 -12.36
N ASP A 156 4.16 14.40 -12.32
CA ASP A 156 4.21 15.36 -11.20
C ASP A 156 2.81 15.96 -11.01
N ALA A 157 2.30 15.87 -9.78
CA ALA A 157 0.91 16.15 -9.50
C ALA A 157 0.61 17.63 -9.29
#